data_AF-A0A4Y8AV56-F1
#
_entry.id   AF-A0A4Y8AV56-F1
#
_cell.length_a   1.000
_cell.length_b   1.000
_cell.length_c   1.000
_cell.angle_alpha   90.00
_cell.angle_beta   90.00
_cell.angle_gamma   90.00
#
_symmetry.space_group_name_H-M   'P 1'
#
loop_
_entity.id
_entity.type
_entity.pdbx_description
1 polymer ?
#
loop_
_entity_poly.entity_id
_entity_poly.type
_entity_poly.pdbx_seq_one_letter_code
_entity_poly.pdbx_strand_id
1 'polypeptide(L)'
;MKTFKFLLLLIFVTSISCKEEKPKQKTNINSKVAVKHYICLNKCENSGSDAQGVCPTCNTPYTHNVAFHNDDLLKNGPLKVPINTPTSNQNNAITPPAPAAAQNAAGVYHYTCTNGCVGGAGSMVDCKSCGTPLEHNQAYHNN
;
A
#
# COMPACT_ATOMS: atom_id res chain seq x y z
N MET A 1 2.53 -63.61 48.33
CA MET A 1 1.47 -62.67 47.90
C MET A 1 1.67 -61.25 48.47
N LYS A 2 2.85 -60.63 48.29
CA LYS A 2 3.12 -59.27 48.82
C LYS A 2 3.87 -58.34 47.86
N THR A 3 4.31 -58.84 46.71
CA THR A 3 5.07 -58.08 45.71
C THR A 3 4.19 -57.46 44.62
N PHE A 4 2.92 -57.88 44.48
CA PHE A 4 2.02 -57.35 43.45
C PHE A 4 1.31 -56.05 43.84
N LYS A 5 1.41 -55.64 45.11
CA LYS A 5 0.73 -54.43 45.64
C LYS A 5 1.53 -53.15 45.45
N PHE A 6 2.84 -53.26 45.18
CA PHE A 6 3.70 -52.10 44.91
C PHE A 6 3.70 -51.66 43.45
N LEU A 7 3.31 -52.52 42.50
CA LEU A 7 3.22 -52.17 41.09
C LEU A 7 1.98 -51.30 40.79
N LEU A 8 0.93 -51.38 41.61
CA LEU A 8 -0.29 -50.60 41.44
C LEU A 8 -0.19 -49.18 42.04
N LEU A 9 0.83 -48.90 42.87
CA LEU A 9 0.99 -47.60 43.55
C LEU A 9 1.92 -46.63 42.81
N LEU A 10 2.59 -47.06 41.74
CA LEU A 10 3.53 -46.21 40.99
C LEU A 10 2.90 -45.47 39.78
N ILE A 11 1.64 -45.75 39.44
CA ILE A 11 0.99 -45.21 38.22
C ILE A 11 0.24 -43.89 38.51
N PHE A 12 0.12 -43.47 39.76
CA PHE A 12 -0.77 -42.35 40.14
C PHE A 12 -0.12 -40.97 40.26
N VAL A 13 1.14 -40.79 39.82
CA VAL A 13 1.91 -39.54 40.10
C VAL A 13 2.30 -38.73 38.86
N THR A 14 1.83 -39.06 37.65
CA THR A 14 2.23 -38.34 36.42
C THR A 14 1.22 -37.34 35.88
N SER A 15 0.06 -37.14 36.51
CA SER A 15 -0.85 -36.05 36.18
C SER A 15 -0.49 -34.75 36.91
N ILE A 16 0.77 -34.32 36.79
CA ILE A 16 1.09 -32.88 36.89
C ILE A 16 0.44 -32.27 35.65
N SER A 17 -0.81 -31.88 35.81
CA SER A 17 -1.46 -30.91 34.95
C SER A 17 -0.61 -29.66 35.03
N CYS A 18 0.35 -29.51 34.12
CA CYS A 18 0.85 -28.22 33.70
C CYS A 18 -0.39 -27.44 33.28
N LYS A 19 -0.95 -26.67 34.22
CA LYS A 19 -1.79 -25.55 33.83
C LYS A 19 -0.80 -24.61 33.18
N GLU A 20 -0.62 -24.77 31.87
CA GLU A 20 -0.03 -23.75 31.05
C GLU A 20 -0.88 -22.51 31.31
N GLU A 21 -0.38 -21.61 32.16
CA GLU A 21 -0.70 -20.22 31.92
C GLU A 21 -0.31 -20.00 30.47
N LYS A 22 -1.31 -19.75 29.61
CA LYS A 22 -1.07 -19.24 28.26
C LYS A 22 0.07 -18.24 28.42
N PRO A 23 1.20 -18.39 27.71
CA PRO A 23 2.21 -17.36 27.76
C PRO A 23 1.47 -16.08 27.43
N LYS A 24 1.34 -15.19 28.40
CA LYS A 24 0.94 -13.82 28.12
C LYS A 24 1.93 -13.44 27.04
N GLN A 25 1.41 -13.16 25.84
CA GLN A 25 2.20 -12.61 24.76
C GLN A 25 2.81 -11.35 25.37
N LYS A 26 4.02 -11.48 25.91
CA LYS A 26 4.91 -10.36 26.13
C LYS A 26 5.18 -9.94 24.72
N THR A 27 4.33 -9.06 24.21
CA THR A 27 4.60 -8.30 23.01
C THR A 27 5.89 -7.58 23.34
N ASN A 28 6.98 -8.20 22.90
CA ASN A 28 8.26 -7.59 22.85
C ASN A 28 7.99 -6.30 22.09
N ILE A 29 8.13 -5.17 22.77
CA ILE A 29 7.98 -3.79 22.26
C ILE A 29 9.11 -3.44 21.27
N ASN A 30 9.54 -4.45 20.50
CA ASN A 30 10.43 -4.43 19.37
C ASN A 30 10.03 -5.48 18.31
N SER A 31 8.80 -6.04 18.36
CA SER A 31 8.17 -6.48 17.12
C SER A 31 7.90 -5.22 16.33
N LYS A 32 8.76 -4.95 15.36
CA LYS A 32 8.48 -4.09 14.21
C LYS A 32 7.02 -4.35 13.86
N VAL A 33 6.13 -3.44 14.25
CA VAL A 33 4.74 -3.49 13.81
C VAL A 33 4.87 -3.56 12.31
N ALA A 34 4.42 -4.67 11.72
CA ALA A 34 4.53 -4.86 10.28
C ALA A 34 3.79 -3.70 9.65
N VAL A 35 4.55 -2.71 9.18
CA VAL A 35 4.03 -1.53 8.52
C VAL A 35 3.19 -2.08 7.37
N LYS A 36 1.92 -1.70 7.28
CA LYS A 36 1.05 -2.15 6.20
C LYS A 36 1.32 -1.35 4.94
N HIS A 37 1.26 -1.98 3.77
CA HIS A 37 1.49 -1.31 2.48
C HIS A 37 0.38 -0.31 2.18
N TYR A 38 -0.86 -0.62 2.57
CA TYR A 38 -2.02 0.25 2.45
C TYR A 38 -2.61 0.53 3.84
N ILE A 39 -2.98 1.79 4.10
CA ILE A 39 -3.46 2.27 5.40
C ILE A 39 -4.84 2.93 5.29
N CYS A 40 -5.62 2.85 6.37
CA CYS A 40 -6.90 3.56 6.49
C CYS A 40 -6.69 4.93 7.14
N LEU A 41 -7.03 6.00 6.43
CA LEU A 41 -6.86 7.36 6.94
C LEU A 41 -7.80 7.68 8.12
N ASN A 42 -8.92 6.96 8.23
CA ASN A 42 -9.84 7.06 9.37
C ASN A 42 -9.31 6.38 10.64
N LYS A 43 -8.07 5.85 10.61
CA LYS A 43 -7.36 5.25 11.77
C LYS A 43 -8.20 4.18 12.49
N CYS A 44 -9.00 3.43 11.75
CA CYS A 44 -9.74 2.30 12.29
C CYS A 44 -8.77 1.30 12.93
N GLU A 45 -9.12 0.77 14.09
CA GLU A 45 -8.27 -0.15 14.84
C GLU A 45 -7.96 -1.41 14.01
N ASN A 46 -6.70 -1.87 14.04
CA ASN A 46 -6.20 -3.03 13.30
C ASN A 46 -6.49 -3.00 11.78
N SER A 47 -6.68 -1.80 11.21
CA SER A 47 -6.98 -1.62 9.79
C SER A 47 -5.71 -1.49 8.95
N GLY A 48 -5.87 -1.66 7.64
CA GLY A 48 -4.78 -1.67 6.66
C GLY A 48 -4.72 -3.00 5.91
N SER A 49 -3.96 -3.02 4.82
CA SER A 49 -3.89 -4.16 3.92
C SER A 49 -2.52 -4.22 3.25
N ASP A 50 -2.14 -5.42 2.81
CA ASP A 50 -0.96 -5.62 1.98
C ASP A 50 -1.28 -5.42 0.48
N ALA A 51 -2.57 -5.24 0.14
CA ALA A 51 -3.07 -4.94 -1.20
C ALA A 51 -4.05 -3.76 -1.20
N GLN A 52 -4.27 -3.15 -2.38
CA GLN A 52 -5.30 -2.12 -2.57
C GLN A 52 -6.68 -2.66 -2.19
N GLY A 53 -7.57 -1.78 -1.72
CA GLY A 53 -8.92 -2.18 -1.35
C GLY A 53 -9.62 -1.14 -0.50
N VAL A 54 -10.71 -1.57 0.13
CA VAL A 54 -11.57 -0.74 0.98
C VAL A 54 -11.46 -1.21 2.43
N CYS A 55 -11.42 -0.27 3.37
CA CYS A 55 -11.45 -0.59 4.79
C CYS A 55 -12.80 -1.22 5.17
N PRO A 56 -12.85 -2.43 5.75
CA PRO A 56 -14.10 -3.10 6.11
C PRO A 56 -14.83 -2.42 7.28
N THR A 57 -14.14 -1.58 8.06
CA THR A 57 -14.71 -0.89 9.22
C THR A 57 -15.47 0.38 8.84
N CYS A 58 -14.97 1.12 7.85
CA CYS A 58 -15.50 2.45 7.51
C CYS A 58 -15.79 2.64 6.02
N ASN A 59 -15.71 1.57 5.22
CA ASN A 59 -15.97 1.56 3.79
C ASN A 59 -15.19 2.61 2.96
N THR A 60 -14.10 3.15 3.51
CA THR A 60 -13.23 4.13 2.83
C THR A 60 -12.08 3.41 2.12
N PRO A 61 -11.72 3.79 0.88
CA PRO A 61 -10.55 3.23 0.19
C PRO A 61 -9.26 3.41 1.00
N TYR A 62 -8.39 2.40 0.98
CA TYR A 62 -7.08 2.53 1.58
C TYR A 62 -6.16 3.46 0.77
N THR A 63 -5.26 4.16 1.45
CA THR A 63 -4.21 4.97 0.84
C THR A 63 -2.87 4.24 0.89
N HIS A 64 -1.99 4.53 -0.08
CA HIS A 64 -0.64 3.95 -0.11
C HIS A 64 0.21 4.47 1.05
N ASN A 65 0.81 3.57 1.82
CA ASN A 65 1.69 3.90 2.94
C ASN A 65 3.13 4.07 2.47
N VAL A 66 3.57 5.31 2.34
CA VAL A 66 4.94 5.65 1.94
C VAL A 66 6.02 5.04 2.85
N ALA A 67 5.71 4.81 4.13
CA ALA A 67 6.68 4.27 5.08
C ALA A 67 6.98 2.78 4.88
N PHE A 68 6.17 2.06 4.11
CA PHE A 68 6.33 0.62 3.87
C PHE A 68 7.66 0.30 3.17
N HIS A 69 8.11 1.18 2.27
CA HIS A 69 9.31 0.98 1.45
C HIS A 69 10.59 1.58 2.03
N ASN A 70 10.53 2.20 3.22
CA ASN A 70 11.69 2.86 3.82
C ASN A 70 12.86 1.90 4.07
N ASP A 71 12.58 0.62 4.36
CA ASP A 71 13.60 -0.39 4.57
C ASP A 71 14.23 -0.89 3.26
N ASP A 72 13.44 -0.92 2.17
CA ASP A 72 13.90 -1.42 0.86
C ASP A 72 14.85 -0.45 0.18
N LEU A 73 14.70 0.84 0.46
CA LEU A 73 15.63 1.90 0.07
C LEU A 73 17.03 1.75 0.70
N LEU A 74 17.14 1.07 1.85
CA LEU A 74 18.38 0.96 2.62
C LEU A 74 19.10 -0.39 2.45
N LYS A 75 18.43 -1.41 1.92
CA LYS A 75 19.01 -2.77 1.74
C LYS A 75 20.15 -2.82 0.71
N ASN A 76 20.17 -1.92 -0.26
CA ASN A 76 21.16 -1.93 -1.35
C ASN A 76 22.35 -0.98 -1.10
N GLY A 77 22.61 -0.62 0.16
CA GLY A 77 23.60 0.41 0.52
C GLY A 77 23.03 1.82 0.40
N PRO A 78 23.84 2.88 0.64
CA PRO A 78 23.35 4.25 0.48
C PRO A 78 22.82 4.42 -0.94
N LEU A 79 21.57 4.86 -1.05
CA LEU A 79 20.96 5.23 -2.32
C LEU A 79 21.96 6.10 -3.08
N LYS A 80 22.39 5.67 -4.27
CA LYS A 80 22.99 6.58 -5.25
C LYS A 80 21.87 7.45 -5.82
N VAL A 81 21.29 8.29 -4.98
CA VAL A 81 20.54 9.46 -5.45
C VAL A 81 21.60 10.36 -6.06
N PRO A 82 21.46 10.80 -7.32
CA PRO A 82 22.27 11.90 -7.81
C PRO A 82 22.15 13.04 -6.80
N ILE A 83 23.27 13.38 -6.17
CA ILE A 83 23.34 14.58 -5.34
C ILE A 83 23.16 15.72 -6.33
N ASN A 84 21.99 16.37 -6.33
CA ASN A 84 21.84 17.70 -6.92
C ASN A 84 22.67 18.66 -6.05
N THR A 85 23.98 18.65 -6.26
CA THR A 85 24.84 19.74 -5.86
C THR A 85 24.28 20.98 -6.55
N PRO A 86 23.94 22.07 -5.84
CA PRO A 86 23.53 23.30 -6.50
C PRO A 86 24.77 23.90 -7.17
N THR A 87 25.07 23.43 -8.38
CA THR A 87 25.99 24.10 -9.30
C THR A 87 25.26 25.31 -9.84
N SER A 88 25.50 26.45 -9.21
CA SER A 88 25.28 27.74 -9.87
C SER A 88 26.12 27.77 -11.15
N ASN A 89 25.49 28.18 -12.26
CA ASN A 89 25.98 28.17 -13.65
C ASN A 89 25.95 26.83 -14.39
N GLN A 90 24.75 26.31 -14.65
CA GLN A 90 24.36 25.97 -16.03
C GLN A 90 22.92 26.41 -16.25
N ASN A 91 22.73 27.46 -17.07
CA ASN A 91 21.45 27.75 -17.70
C ASN A 91 21.17 26.67 -18.76
N ASN A 92 20.94 25.43 -18.32
CA ASN A 92 20.24 24.47 -19.15
C ASN A 92 18.77 24.86 -19.07
N ALA A 93 18.27 25.53 -20.10
CA ALA A 93 16.84 25.67 -20.32
C ALA A 93 16.25 24.25 -20.42
N ILE A 94 15.77 23.74 -19.29
CA ILE A 94 15.00 22.51 -19.22
C ILE A 94 13.68 22.85 -19.91
N THR A 95 13.63 22.60 -21.21
CA THR A 95 12.38 22.72 -21.94
C THR A 95 11.48 21.60 -21.40
N PRO A 96 10.29 21.91 -20.86
CA PRO A 96 9.36 20.89 -20.41
C PRO A 96 9.17 19.86 -21.54
N PRO A 97 9.08 18.56 -21.22
CA PRO A 97 8.69 17.57 -22.22
C PRO A 97 7.41 18.04 -22.89
N ALA A 98 7.35 17.90 -24.22
CA ALA A 98 6.18 18.29 -24.98
C ALA A 98 4.92 17.67 -24.34
N PRO A 99 3.83 18.44 -24.17
CA PRO A 99 2.58 17.89 -23.64
C PRO A 99 2.18 16.65 -24.43
N ALA A 100 1.70 15.63 -23.74
CA ALA A 100 1.13 14.46 -24.40
C ALA A 100 0.02 14.90 -25.37
N ALA A 101 -0.03 14.26 -26.54
CA ALA A 101 -1.07 14.54 -27.53
C ALA A 101 -2.46 14.35 -26.90
N ALA A 102 -3.44 15.15 -27.36
CA ALA A 102 -4.81 15.02 -26.85
C ALA A 102 -5.44 13.67 -27.20
N GLN A 103 -5.09 13.14 -28.37
CA GLN A 103 -5.55 11.84 -28.87
C GLN A 103 -4.35 10.94 -29.19
N ASN A 104 -4.56 9.64 -29.02
CA ASN A 104 -3.61 8.64 -29.48
C ASN A 104 -3.81 8.33 -30.98
N ALA A 105 -3.00 7.43 -31.53
CA ALA A 105 -3.07 7.07 -32.95
C ALA A 105 -4.42 6.46 -33.39
N ALA A 106 -5.20 5.90 -32.45
CA ALA A 106 -6.55 5.40 -32.69
C ALA A 106 -7.64 6.48 -32.56
N GLY A 107 -7.29 7.74 -32.30
CA GLY A 107 -8.24 8.84 -32.12
C GLY A 107 -8.90 8.88 -30.74
N VAL A 108 -8.45 8.08 -29.78
CA VAL A 108 -9.01 8.06 -28.42
C VAL A 108 -8.39 9.22 -27.62
N TYR A 109 -9.22 10.01 -26.93
CA TYR A 109 -8.77 11.12 -26.09
C TYR A 109 -8.21 10.66 -24.74
N HIS A 110 -7.21 11.38 -24.22
CA HIS A 110 -6.62 11.09 -22.90
C HIS A 110 -7.56 11.44 -21.74
N TYR A 111 -8.32 12.51 -21.87
CA TYR A 111 -9.37 12.91 -20.94
C TYR A 111 -10.70 13.10 -21.67
N THR A 112 -11.78 12.52 -21.14
CA THR A 112 -13.11 12.46 -21.77
C THR A 112 -14.23 12.90 -20.82
N CYS A 113 -15.33 13.37 -21.40
CA CYS A 113 -16.50 13.79 -20.64
C CYS A 113 -17.39 12.59 -20.27
N THR A 114 -17.65 12.39 -18.97
CA THR A 114 -18.53 11.34 -18.46
C THR A 114 -20.01 11.54 -18.82
N ASN A 115 -20.41 12.77 -19.13
CA ASN A 115 -21.75 13.09 -19.62
C ASN A 115 -21.96 12.77 -21.11
N GLY A 116 -20.97 12.18 -21.79
CA GLY A 116 -21.08 11.77 -23.19
C GLY A 116 -21.01 12.94 -24.19
N CYS A 117 -20.51 14.11 -23.79
CA CYS A 117 -20.25 15.18 -24.73
C CYS A 117 -19.16 14.79 -25.74
N VAL A 118 -19.30 15.24 -26.98
CA VAL A 118 -18.31 15.01 -28.03
C VAL A 118 -17.02 15.77 -27.72
N GLY A 119 -15.87 15.09 -27.87
CA GLY A 119 -14.54 15.65 -27.69
C GLY A 119 -13.82 15.19 -26.43
N GLY A 120 -12.72 15.87 -26.10
CA GLY A 120 -11.86 15.57 -24.97
C GLY A 120 -10.61 16.45 -24.96
N ALA A 121 -9.64 16.12 -24.11
CA ALA A 121 -8.40 16.88 -23.97
C ALA A 121 -7.20 15.99 -23.66
N GLY A 122 -6.00 16.55 -23.81
CA GLY A 122 -4.74 15.93 -23.37
C GLY A 122 -4.43 16.13 -21.89
N SER A 123 -5.23 16.95 -21.20
CA SER A 123 -5.05 17.36 -19.81
C SER A 123 -6.38 17.41 -19.07
N MET A 124 -6.31 17.43 -17.74
CA MET A 124 -7.47 17.56 -16.85
C MET A 124 -7.99 19.00 -16.86
N VAL A 125 -8.89 19.29 -17.79
CA VAL A 125 -9.60 20.57 -17.94
C VAL A 125 -11.11 20.33 -17.93
N ASP A 126 -11.90 21.40 -17.85
CA ASP A 126 -13.36 21.29 -17.94
C ASP A 126 -13.83 21.01 -19.37
N CYS A 127 -14.88 20.21 -19.49
CA CYS A 127 -15.55 19.93 -20.75
C CYS A 127 -16.13 21.22 -21.34
N LYS A 128 -15.73 21.57 -22.56
CA LYS A 128 -16.19 22.80 -23.22
C LYS A 128 -17.70 22.84 -23.48
N SER A 129 -18.38 21.69 -23.50
CA SER A 129 -19.81 21.59 -23.77
C SER A 129 -20.69 21.69 -22.53
N CYS A 130 -20.27 21.12 -21.40
CA CYS A 130 -21.10 21.04 -20.19
C CYS A 130 -20.44 21.59 -18.92
N GLY A 131 -19.17 22.01 -18.99
CA GLY A 131 -18.43 22.59 -17.87
C GLY A 131 -17.99 21.60 -16.80
N THR A 132 -18.30 20.31 -16.94
CA THR A 132 -17.84 19.30 -15.96
C THR A 132 -16.37 18.94 -16.20
N PRO A 133 -15.57 18.67 -15.15
CA PRO A 133 -14.20 18.20 -15.31
C PRO A 133 -14.12 16.98 -16.22
N LEU A 134 -13.13 16.94 -17.11
CA LEU A 134 -12.86 15.75 -17.90
C LEU A 134 -12.15 14.71 -17.04
N GLU A 135 -12.57 13.46 -17.19
CA GLU A 135 -12.01 12.32 -16.47
C GLU A 135 -10.97 11.61 -17.31
N HIS A 136 -9.99 10.99 -16.64
CA HIS A 136 -8.95 10.21 -17.31
C HIS A 136 -9.55 9.00 -18.03
N ASN A 137 -9.14 8.82 -19.29
CA ASN A 137 -9.59 7.72 -20.12
C ASN A 137 -8.51 6.65 -20.23
N GLN A 138 -8.72 5.53 -19.53
CA GLN A 138 -7.75 4.43 -19.51
C GLN A 138 -7.50 3.82 -20.90
N ALA A 139 -8.49 3.83 -21.79
CA ALA A 139 -8.36 3.29 -23.14
C ALA A 139 -7.33 4.06 -23.99
N TYR A 140 -7.00 5.29 -23.62
CA TYR A 140 -5.97 6.09 -24.30
C TYR A 140 -4.62 5.36 -24.35
N HIS A 141 -4.30 4.57 -23.32
CA HIS A 141 -3.00 3.91 -23.15
C HIS A 141 -2.95 2.49 -23.76
N ASN A 142 -4.03 2.01 -24.39
CA ASN A 142 -4.14 0.67 -24.97
C ASN A 142 -3.95 0.66 -26.50
N ASN A 143 -2.83 1.18 -27.02
CA ASN A 143 -2.49 1.09 -28.46
C ASN A 143 -1.17 0.39 -28.71
#